data_AF-A0A959P2D2-F1
#
_entry.id   AF-A0A959P2D2-F1
#
_cell.length_a   1.000
_cell.length_b   1.000
_cell.length_c   1.000
_cell.angle_alpha   90.00
_cell.angle_beta   90.00
_cell.angle_gamma   90.00
#
_symmetry.space_group_name_H-M   'P 1'
#
loop_
_entity.id
_entity.type
_entity.pdbx_description
1 polymer ?
#
loop_
_entity_poly.entity_id
_entity_poly.type
_entity_poly.pdbx_seq_one_letter_code
_entity_poly.pdbx_strand_id
1 'polypeptide(L)' 'MAHTKKCAQCDGRISHDAKVCPHCGTRSPHKFLWSDPRTIIAFAVIIFIIYQCNS' A
#
# COMPACT_ATOMS: atom_id res chain seq x y z
N MET A 1 15.82 6.58 1.52
CA MET A 1 15.32 5.45 0.71
C MET A 1 14.35 6.03 -0.30
N ALA A 2 14.67 6.04 -1.60
CA ALA A 2 13.80 6.65 -2.61
C ALA A 2 12.63 5.71 -2.92
N HIS A 3 11.43 6.04 -2.44
CA HIS A 3 10.23 5.22 -2.67
C HIS A 3 9.67 5.52 -4.06
N THR A 4 10.14 4.77 -5.05
CA THR A 4 9.74 4.89 -6.46
C THR A 4 9.03 3.63 -6.94
N LYS A 5 7.91 3.77 -7.64
CA LYS A 5 7.15 2.69 -8.28
C LYS A 5 7.24 2.79 -9.82
N LYS A 6 6.88 1.73 -10.54
CA LYS A 6 6.77 1.76 -12.01
C LYS A 6 5.35 2.16 -12.42
N CYS A 7 5.25 2.98 -13.46
CA CYS A 7 3.96 3.26 -14.09
C CYS A 7 3.48 2.00 -14.84
N ALA A 8 2.23 1.59 -14.63
CA ALA A 8 1.66 0.40 -15.28
C ALA A 8 1.43 0.58 -16.80
N GLN A 9 1.50 1.81 -17.33
CA GLN A 9 1.22 2.10 -18.73
C GLN A 9 2.48 2.27 -19.59
N CYS A 10 3.55 2.83 -19.02
CA CYS A 10 4.77 3.15 -19.77
C CYS A 10 6.05 2.62 -19.12
N ASP A 11 5.93 1.86 -18.02
CA ASP A 11 7.02 1.31 -17.21
C ASP A 11 8.02 2.34 -16.65
N GLY A 12 7.73 3.63 -16.83
CA GLY A 12 8.52 4.74 -16.32
C GLY A 12 8.57 4.72 -14.80
N ARG A 13 9.76 4.98 -14.24
CA ARG A 13 9.95 5.12 -12.79
C ARG A 13 9.32 6.41 -12.32
N ILE A 14 8.41 6.32 -11.35
CA ILE A 14 7.68 7.43 -10.77
C ILE A 14 7.76 7.40 -9.25
N SER A 15 7.63 8.57 -8.61
CA SER A 15 7.53 8.64 -7.15
C SER A 15 6.26 7.96 -6.66
N HIS A 16 6.30 7.38 -5.46
CA HIS A 16 5.12 6.74 -4.89
C HIS A 16 3.95 7.73 -4.70
N ASP A 17 4.30 8.95 -4.31
CA ASP A 17 3.40 10.10 -4.13
C ASP A 17 2.97 10.78 -5.43
N ALA A 18 3.53 10.38 -6.57
CA ALA A 18 3.14 10.96 -7.86
C ALA A 18 1.70 10.54 -8.21
N LYS A 19 0.78 11.50 -8.13
CA LYS A 19 -0.63 11.34 -8.55
C LYS A 19 -0.77 11.13 -10.07
N VAL A 20 0.17 11.69 -10.83
CA VAL A 20 0.23 11.64 -12.29
C VAL A 20 1.62 11.19 -12.70
N CYS A 21 1.71 10.28 -13.67
CA CYS A 21 2.99 9.87 -14.22
C CYS A 21 3.58 11.01 -15.08
N PRO A 22 4.80 11.51 -14.80
CA PRO A 22 5.46 12.54 -15.61
C PRO A 22 5.92 12.03 -16.99
N HIS A 23 6.00 10.71 -17.20
CA HIS A 23 6.48 10.14 -18.47
C HIS A 23 5.38 10.02 -19.52
N CYS A 24 4.15 9.68 -19.09
CA CYS A 24 3.03 9.43 -20.01
C CYS A 24 1.75 10.19 -19.67
N GLY A 25 1.74 10.99 -18.60
CA GLY A 25 0.56 11.78 -18.18
C GLY A 25 -0.58 10.97 -17.56
N THR A 26 -0.43 9.65 -17.43
CA THR A 26 -1.49 8.78 -16.89
C THR A 26 -1.62 8.97 -15.37
N ARG A 27 -2.84 9.17 -14.88
CA ARG A 27 -3.14 9.15 -13.43
C ARG A 27 -2.91 7.73 -12.94
N SER A 28 -1.83 7.49 -12.20
CA SER A 28 -1.62 6.20 -11.55
C SER A 28 -2.68 6.10 -10.46
N PRO A 29 -3.66 5.18 -10.54
CA PRO A 29 -4.49 4.92 -9.38
C PRO A 29 -3.52 4.37 -8.35
N HIS A 30 -3.21 5.17 -7.34
CA HIS A 30 -2.70 4.63 -6.09
C HIS A 30 -3.81 3.69 -5.64
N LYS A 31 -3.70 2.40 -6.00
CA LYS A 31 -4.43 1.37 -5.30
C LYS A 31 -3.91 1.55 -3.88
N PHE A 32 -4.72 2.17 -3.04
CA PHE A 32 -4.52 2.13 -1.62
C PHE A 32 -4.34 0.64 -1.33
N LEU A 33 -3.11 0.19 -1.06
CA LEU A 33 -2.87 -1.09 -0.42
C LEU A 33 -3.35 -0.96 1.03
N TRP A 34 -4.63 -0.65 1.19
CA TRP A 34 -5.37 -0.84 2.44
C TRP A 34 -5.74 -2.32 2.63
N SER A 35 -5.13 -3.20 1.82
CA SER A 35 -5.23 -4.66 1.93
C SER A 35 -3.84 -5.28 1.96
N ASP A 36 -2.86 -4.61 2.59
CA ASP A 36 -1.69 -5.32 3.06
C ASP A 36 -2.16 -6.38 4.07
N PRO A 37 -2.08 -7.69 3.75
CA PRO A 37 -2.61 -8.75 4.63
C PRO A 37 -1.92 -8.75 6.01
N ARG A 38 -0.73 -8.14 6.11
CA ARG A 38 0.00 -7.92 7.36
C ARG A 38 -0.80 -7.12 8.39
N THR A 39 -1.55 -6.10 7.96
CA THR A 39 -2.31 -5.23 8.87
C THR A 39 -3.53 -5.97 9.44
N ILE A 40 -4.21 -6.77 8.61
CA ILE A 40 -5.36 -7.59 9.01
C ILE A 40 -4.94 -8.65 10.04
N ILE A 41 -3.84 -9.35 9.79
CA ILE A 41 -3.29 -10.37 10.70
C ILE A 41 -2.90 -9.73 12.05
N ALA A 42 -2.29 -8.55 12.03
CA ALA A 42 -1.92 -7.83 13.25
C ALA A 42 -3.14 -7.49 14.12
N PHE A 43 -4.22 -6.96 13.53
CA PHE A 43 -5.46 -6.67 14.26
C PHE A 43 -6.10 -7.94 14.84
N ALA A 44 -6.14 -9.03 14.07
CA ALA A 44 -6.70 -10.31 14.53
C ALA A 44 -5.92 -10.88 15.73
N VAL A 45 -4.57 -10.84 15.69
CA VAL A 45 -3.72 -11.30 16.80
C VAL A 45 -3.93 -10.45 18.06
N ILE A 46 -4.02 -9.12 17.92
CA ILE A 46 -4.24 -8.22 19.06
C ILE A 46 -5.59 -8.52 19.73
N ILE A 47 -6.66 -8.71 18.96
CA ILE A 47 -7.99 -9.05 19.48
C ILE A 47 -7.96 -10.40 20.21
N PHE A 48 -7.30 -11.41 19.63
CA PHE A 48 -7.17 -12.74 20.24
C PHE A 48 -6.42 -12.68 21.59
N ILE A 49 -5.33 -11.92 21.67
CA ILE A 49 -4.58 -11.74 22.93
C ILE A 49 -5.45 -11.08 24.02
N ILE A 50 -6.22 -10.05 23.65
CA ILE A 50 -7.13 -9.38 24.59
C ILE A 50 -8.20 -10.35 25.09
N TYR A 51 -8.77 -11.17 24.20
CA TYR A 51 -9.77 -12.17 24.57
C TYR A 51 -9.21 -13.24 25.51
N GLN A 52 -7.99 -13.73 25.22
CA GLN A 52 -7.29 -14.69 26.08
C GLN A 52 -6.88 -14.11 27.45
N CYS A 53 -6.78 -12.78 27.59
CA CYS A 53 -6.55 -12.11 28.88
C CYS A 53 -7.85 -11.74 29.63
N ASN A 54 -9.00 -11.74 28.95
CA ASN A 54 -10.30 -11.41 29.55
C ASN A 54 -11.03 -12.65 30.09
N SER A 55 -10.62 -13.85 29.68
CA SER A 55 -11.20 -15.14 30.10
C SER A 55 -10.43 -15.81 31.22
#